data_AF-A0A972KVZ8-F1
#
_entry.id   AF-A0A972KVZ8-F1
#
_cell.length_a   1.000
_cell.length_b   1.000
_cell.length_c   1.000
_cell.angle_alpha   90.00
_cell.angle_beta   90.00
_cell.angle_gamma   90.00
#
_symmetry.space_group_name_H-M   'P 1'
#
loop_
_entity.id
_entity.type
_entity.pdbx_description
1 polymer ?
#
loop_
_entity_poly.entity_id
_entity_poly.type
_entity_poly.pdbx_seq_one_letter_code
_entity_poly.pdbx_strand_id
1 'polypeptide(L)'
;MSTPTRLLNYIALLLICVLFSGCAGMQAISNYARSGDTVMISLGGTDSNALVSVIRKENVTISITDSLGNSYPVKVRNLFRVNGDPTSGYAFRSPTTTMVYDNYVDPHQGLWLAVIDLVDPVSGTPVPLALGSATLTVSSADIQNWFDPTSYGWSWTNGNLNSVAIEILAGTGTPNPMNYLGPVSTAPLDSLEPNPQVEVTATGSSGSDIGGGLFVFSFQNADFSEALSSPRAVVTVPDPNIQILSNLADQGDGTSKLNVVIVNPHGFKTGNDKAGLVAGQSLRRSLRFSLVWSSGNTTVNDANWQSLLLLDSGSYFDLDGNDIPALAPSMTKTR
;
A
#
# COMPACT_ATOMS: atom_id res chain seq x y z
N MET A 1 28.33 32.98 -48.74
CA MET A 1 27.34 31.89 -48.67
C MET A 1 26.00 32.44 -49.12
N SER A 2 25.40 31.85 -50.15
CA SER A 2 24.11 32.30 -50.65
C SER A 2 23.00 31.92 -49.66
N THR A 3 21.95 32.73 -49.59
CA THR A 3 20.74 32.51 -48.78
C THR A 3 20.20 31.07 -48.85
N PRO A 4 20.16 30.37 -50.00
CA PRO A 4 19.70 28.98 -50.06
C PRO A 4 20.59 27.98 -49.30
N THR A 5 21.92 28.19 -49.25
CA THR A 5 22.81 27.28 -48.51
C THR A 5 22.60 27.36 -47.01
N ARG A 6 22.21 28.55 -46.50
CA ARG A 6 21.89 28.74 -45.08
C ARG A 6 20.59 28.04 -44.69
N LEU A 7 19.56 28.13 -45.53
CA LEU A 7 18.27 27.48 -45.28
C LEU A 7 18.42 25.95 -45.23
N LEU A 8 19.19 25.37 -46.16
CA LEU A 8 19.43 23.93 -46.21
C LEU A 8 20.15 23.42 -44.94
N ASN A 9 21.14 24.18 -44.46
CA ASN A 9 21.88 23.84 -43.23
C ASN A 9 20.99 23.91 -41.99
N TYR A 10 20.08 24.88 -41.90
CA TYR A 10 19.12 24.95 -40.79
C TYR A 10 18.11 23.79 -40.81
N ILE A 11 17.62 23.41 -41.99
CA ILE A 11 16.72 22.27 -42.13
C ILE A 11 17.44 20.97 -41.75
N ALA A 12 18.67 20.77 -42.21
CA ALA A 12 19.47 19.60 -41.86
C ALA A 12 19.75 19.51 -40.35
N LEU A 13 20.10 20.64 -39.71
CA LEU A 13 20.30 20.70 -38.26
C LEU A 13 19.02 20.39 -37.48
N LEU A 14 17.87 20.91 -37.92
CA LEU A 14 16.58 20.67 -37.28
C LEU A 14 16.16 19.19 -37.41
N LEU A 15 16.40 18.58 -38.58
CA LEU A 15 16.12 17.16 -38.81
C LEU A 15 16.99 16.26 -37.93
N ILE A 16 18.27 16.61 -37.78
CA ILE A 16 19.21 15.95 -36.89
C ILE A 16 18.73 16.06 -35.44
N CYS A 17 18.32 17.25 -34.98
CA CYS A 17 17.78 17.42 -33.63
C CYS A 17 16.52 16.58 -33.37
N VAL A 18 15.63 16.44 -34.36
CA VAL A 18 14.42 15.60 -34.25
C VAL A 18 14.75 14.10 -34.26
N LEU A 19 15.78 13.69 -34.99
CA LEU A 19 16.25 12.30 -35.01
C LEU A 19 17.02 11.91 -33.73
N PHE A 20 17.68 12.87 -33.09
CA PHE A 20 18.38 12.68 -31.81
C PHE A 20 17.55 13.01 -30.58
N SER A 21 16.36 13.60 -30.73
CA SER A 21 15.33 13.55 -29.69
C SER A 21 14.71 12.15 -29.66
N GLY A 22 15.52 11.16 -29.28
CA GLY A 22 15.00 9.86 -28.91
C GLY A 22 14.03 10.06 -27.75
N CYS A 23 12.80 9.57 -27.89
CA CYS A 23 11.94 9.34 -26.75
C CYS A 23 12.70 8.36 -25.84
N ALA A 24 13.38 8.87 -24.82
CA ALA A 24 13.80 8.06 -23.70
C ALA A 24 12.52 7.64 -22.98
N GLY A 25 11.88 6.59 -23.48
CA GLY A 25 10.90 5.84 -22.74
C GLY A 25 11.65 5.22 -21.57
N MET A 26 11.69 5.94 -20.44
CA MET A 26 12.22 5.41 -19.19
C MET A 26 11.27 4.32 -18.69
N GLN A 27 11.30 3.14 -19.32
CA GLN A 27 10.81 1.93 -18.68
C GLN A 27 11.87 1.51 -17.66
N ALA A 28 11.71 2.00 -16.43
CA ALA A 28 12.59 1.68 -15.31
C ALA A 28 12.52 0.19 -14.89
N ILE A 29 11.56 -0.56 -15.43
CA ILE A 29 11.35 -1.99 -15.16
C ILE A 29 11.43 -2.74 -16.49
N SER A 30 12.33 -3.73 -16.57
CA SER A 30 12.47 -4.61 -17.73
C SER A 30 11.16 -5.32 -18.02
N ASN A 31 10.66 -5.18 -19.25
CA ASN A 31 9.52 -5.94 -19.78
C ASN A 31 9.94 -7.30 -20.35
N TYR A 32 11.17 -7.76 -20.06
CA TYR A 32 11.70 -9.06 -20.48
C TYR A 32 11.92 -9.95 -19.27
N ALA A 33 11.52 -11.23 -19.39
CA ALA A 33 11.77 -12.25 -18.37
C ALA A 33 11.96 -13.63 -19.01
N ARG A 34 12.53 -14.57 -18.27
CA ARG A 34 12.55 -15.99 -18.59
C ARG A 34 11.58 -16.73 -17.66
N SER A 35 11.19 -17.94 -18.03
CA SER A 35 10.50 -18.84 -17.11
C SER A 35 11.29 -18.96 -15.79
N GLY A 36 10.65 -18.74 -14.64
CA GLY A 36 11.30 -18.77 -13.33
C GLY A 36 11.92 -17.46 -12.84
N ASP A 37 12.01 -16.42 -13.68
CA ASP A 37 12.50 -15.11 -13.25
C ASP A 37 11.50 -14.39 -12.30
N THR A 38 12.01 -13.37 -11.61
CA THR A 38 11.21 -12.43 -10.84
C THR A 38 10.87 -11.20 -11.66
N VAL A 39 9.60 -10.80 -11.65
CA VAL A 39 9.07 -9.61 -12.32
C VAL A 39 8.44 -8.71 -11.27
N MET A 40 8.61 -7.40 -11.41
CA MET A 40 7.90 -6.42 -10.60
C MET A 40 6.86 -5.72 -11.47
N ILE A 41 5.63 -5.61 -10.99
CA ILE A 41 4.59 -4.84 -11.66
C ILE A 41 3.99 -3.81 -10.71
N SER A 42 3.61 -2.66 -11.24
CA SER A 42 2.74 -1.72 -10.53
C SER A 42 1.31 -2.21 -10.67
N LEU A 43 0.66 -2.44 -9.54
CA LEU A 43 -0.79 -2.69 -9.47
C LEU A 43 -1.58 -1.38 -9.52
N GLY A 44 -0.88 -0.26 -9.71
CA GLY A 44 -1.47 1.07 -9.67
C GLY A 44 -1.88 1.46 -8.25
N GLY A 45 -2.62 2.56 -8.18
CA GLY A 45 -3.01 3.22 -6.95
C GLY A 45 -4.01 4.32 -7.23
N THR A 46 -5.01 4.45 -6.37
CA THR A 46 -5.99 5.52 -6.53
C THR A 46 -5.38 6.83 -6.10
N ASP A 47 -5.10 7.70 -7.07
CA ASP A 47 -4.81 9.11 -6.87
C ASP A 47 -5.63 9.64 -5.70
N SER A 48 -4.94 10.06 -4.63
CA SER A 48 -5.45 10.88 -3.52
C SER A 48 -6.68 10.38 -2.73
N ASN A 49 -7.29 9.28 -3.13
CA ASN A 49 -8.58 8.88 -2.58
C ASN A 49 -8.37 7.77 -1.57
N ALA A 50 -8.45 8.12 -0.30
CA ALA A 50 -8.56 7.18 0.82
C ALA A 50 -9.75 6.17 0.69
N LEU A 51 -10.48 6.15 -0.43
CA LEU A 51 -11.73 5.42 -0.71
C LEU A 51 -11.53 3.91 -0.93
N VAL A 52 -10.32 3.47 -1.25
CA VAL A 52 -10.06 2.08 -1.63
C VAL A 52 -9.52 1.26 -0.46
N SER A 53 -9.97 0.01 -0.38
CA SER A 53 -9.51 -0.98 0.58
C SER A 53 -8.00 -1.20 0.50
N VAL A 54 -7.38 -1.59 1.61
CA VAL A 54 -5.99 -2.07 1.61
C VAL A 54 -5.94 -3.33 0.75
N ILE A 55 -5.13 -3.34 -0.32
CA ILE A 55 -4.95 -4.53 -1.15
C ILE A 55 -4.22 -5.58 -0.34
N ARG A 56 -4.82 -6.77 -0.20
CA ARG A 56 -4.22 -7.89 0.51
C ARG A 56 -3.57 -8.84 -0.46
N LYS A 57 -2.39 -9.35 -0.11
CA LYS A 57 -1.63 -10.29 -0.96
C LYS A 57 -2.42 -11.55 -1.27
N GLU A 58 -3.14 -12.08 -0.28
CA GLU A 58 -4.01 -13.25 -0.42
C GLU A 58 -5.22 -13.03 -1.35
N ASN A 59 -5.61 -11.78 -1.58
CA ASN A 59 -6.71 -11.42 -2.47
C ASN A 59 -6.22 -11.05 -3.88
N VAL A 60 -4.91 -11.11 -4.14
CA VAL A 60 -4.33 -10.83 -5.45
C VAL A 60 -3.95 -12.15 -6.12
N THR A 61 -4.58 -12.41 -7.25
CA THR A 61 -4.26 -13.53 -8.12
C THR A 61 -3.65 -13.01 -9.41
N ILE A 62 -2.55 -13.63 -9.86
CA ILE A 62 -1.88 -13.23 -11.08
C ILE A 62 -1.65 -14.47 -11.94
N SER A 63 -1.96 -14.35 -13.23
CA SER A 63 -1.66 -15.35 -14.24
C SER A 63 -0.88 -14.74 -15.39
N ILE A 64 -0.07 -15.55 -16.06
CA ILE A 64 0.60 -15.18 -17.30
C ILE A 64 0.04 -16.01 -18.45
N THR A 65 -0.32 -15.35 -19.54
CA THR A 65 -0.70 -15.98 -20.81
C THR A 65 0.45 -15.83 -21.80
N ASP A 66 0.98 -16.94 -22.32
CA ASP A 66 2.13 -16.94 -23.23
C ASP A 66 1.74 -16.70 -24.70
N SER A 67 2.74 -16.73 -25.59
CA SER A 67 2.57 -16.49 -27.03
C SER A 67 1.76 -17.57 -27.76
N LEU A 68 1.59 -18.75 -27.15
CA LEU A 68 0.76 -19.84 -27.65
C LEU A 68 -0.66 -19.80 -27.07
N GLY A 69 -0.95 -18.84 -26.20
CA GLY A 69 -2.26 -18.68 -25.56
C GLY A 69 -2.46 -19.57 -24.33
N ASN A 70 -1.42 -20.24 -23.84
CA ASN A 70 -1.51 -21.01 -22.60
C ASN A 70 -1.45 -20.07 -21.40
N SER A 71 -2.33 -20.28 -20.42
CA SER A 71 -2.38 -19.46 -19.20
C SER A 71 -1.92 -20.26 -17.99
N TYR A 72 -1.02 -19.68 -17.19
CA TYR A 72 -0.45 -20.29 -16.00
C TYR A 72 -0.63 -19.37 -14.78
N PRO A 73 -1.05 -19.89 -13.62
CA PRO A 73 -0.97 -19.12 -12.39
C PRO A 73 0.50 -18.88 -12.02
N VAL A 74 0.81 -17.70 -11.49
CA VAL A 74 2.16 -17.35 -11.04
C VAL A 74 2.15 -16.93 -9.57
N LYS A 75 3.30 -17.07 -8.91
CA LYS A 75 3.42 -16.79 -7.48
C LYS A 75 3.58 -15.30 -7.23
N VAL A 76 2.66 -14.71 -6.47
CA VAL A 76 2.85 -13.39 -5.86
C VAL A 76 3.78 -13.55 -4.65
N ARG A 77 5.06 -13.21 -4.81
CA ARG A 77 6.04 -13.31 -3.73
C ARG A 77 5.87 -12.21 -2.72
N ASN A 78 5.73 -10.96 -3.16
CA ASN A 78 5.53 -9.83 -2.25
C ASN A 78 4.54 -8.80 -2.79
N LEU A 79 3.89 -8.08 -1.87
CA LEU A 79 2.99 -6.97 -2.16
C LEU A 79 3.25 -5.84 -1.17
N PHE A 80 3.63 -4.66 -1.64
CA PHE A 80 3.95 -3.51 -0.77
C PHE A 80 3.62 -2.18 -1.45
N ARG A 81 3.51 -1.11 -0.65
CA ARG A 81 3.27 0.25 -1.14
C ARG A 81 4.58 0.90 -1.58
N VAL A 82 4.53 1.73 -2.63
CA VAL A 82 5.68 2.54 -3.08
C VAL A 82 6.11 3.53 -1.99
N ASN A 83 5.15 4.14 -1.30
CA ASN A 83 5.41 5.01 -0.16
C ASN A 83 5.54 4.16 1.11
N GLY A 84 6.31 4.66 2.07
CA GLY A 84 6.51 3.97 3.36
C GLY A 84 5.17 3.62 4.00
N ASP A 85 4.86 2.32 4.07
CA ASP A 85 3.65 1.84 4.72
C ASP A 85 3.87 1.92 6.24
N PRO A 86 3.08 2.71 6.98
CA PRO A 86 3.22 2.85 8.42
C PRO A 86 2.95 1.53 9.17
N THR A 87 2.33 0.56 8.51
CA THR A 87 2.08 -0.78 9.03
C THR A 87 3.19 -1.77 8.68
N SER A 88 4.17 -1.38 7.84
CA SER A 88 5.26 -2.28 7.43
C SER A 88 6.18 -2.68 8.58
N GLY A 89 6.81 -3.85 8.46
CA GLY A 89 7.86 -4.28 9.38
C GLY A 89 9.02 -3.29 9.49
N TYR A 90 9.36 -2.59 8.41
CA TYR A 90 10.38 -1.55 8.37
C TYR A 90 9.97 -0.32 9.20
N ALA A 91 8.77 0.22 8.97
CA ALA A 91 8.25 1.36 9.73
C ALA A 91 8.03 1.02 11.21
N PHE A 92 7.70 -0.24 11.50
CA PHE A 92 7.55 -0.75 12.85
C PHE A 92 8.90 -0.84 13.60
N ARG A 93 9.98 -1.26 12.93
CA ARG A 93 11.33 -1.45 13.51
C ARG A 93 12.19 -0.19 13.53
N SER A 94 11.79 0.88 12.83
CA SER A 94 12.52 2.13 12.78
C SER A 94 11.99 3.12 13.84
N PRO A 95 12.61 3.22 15.03
CA PRO A 95 12.17 4.13 16.07
C PRO A 95 12.36 5.62 15.72
N THR A 96 13.02 5.92 14.59
CA THR A 96 13.41 7.29 14.20
C THR A 96 12.56 7.93 13.11
N THR A 97 11.60 7.24 12.50
CA THR A 97 10.84 7.85 11.39
C THR A 97 9.58 8.56 11.87
N THR A 98 9.77 9.63 12.64
CA THR A 98 9.07 10.89 12.28
C THR A 98 9.67 11.32 10.94
N MET A 99 9.29 10.64 9.85
CA MET A 99 9.56 11.19 8.54
C MET A 99 8.78 12.49 8.51
N VAL A 100 9.52 13.60 8.58
CA VAL A 100 9.03 14.93 8.27
C VAL A 100 8.44 14.79 6.86
N TYR A 101 7.11 14.67 6.80
CA TYR A 101 6.39 14.65 5.54
C TYR A 101 6.71 15.97 4.86
N ASP A 102 7.49 15.91 3.79
CA ASP A 102 7.78 17.07 2.98
C ASP A 102 6.44 17.46 2.32
N ASN A 103 5.90 18.61 2.70
CA ASN A 103 4.54 19.08 2.39
C ASN A 103 4.27 19.33 0.88
N TYR A 104 5.14 18.86 -0.01
CA TYR A 104 5.14 19.15 -1.45
C TYR A 104 5.17 17.92 -2.37
N VAL A 105 5.10 16.70 -1.83
CA VAL A 105 4.84 15.54 -2.67
C VAL A 105 3.33 15.40 -2.78
N ASP A 106 2.75 15.77 -3.93
CA ASP A 106 1.41 15.35 -4.32
C ASP A 106 1.38 13.83 -4.11
N PRO A 107 0.64 13.35 -3.12
CA PRO A 107 0.83 12.00 -2.70
C PRO A 107 0.14 11.15 -3.76
N HIS A 108 0.94 10.50 -4.61
CA HIS A 108 0.50 9.34 -5.37
C HIS A 108 0.23 8.23 -4.35
N GLN A 109 -0.88 8.39 -3.61
CA GLN A 109 -1.33 7.54 -2.52
C GLN A 109 -1.79 6.22 -3.13
N GLY A 110 -1.35 5.13 -2.52
CA GLY A 110 -1.86 3.80 -2.86
C GLY A 110 -1.24 3.15 -4.08
N LEU A 111 -0.10 3.63 -4.62
CA LEU A 111 0.65 2.83 -5.60
C LEU A 111 1.17 1.55 -4.92
N TRP A 112 0.66 0.40 -5.35
CA TRP A 112 1.09 -0.91 -4.90
C TRP A 112 2.03 -1.54 -5.92
N LEU A 113 3.09 -2.16 -5.44
CA LEU A 113 4.00 -2.97 -6.23
C LEU A 113 3.82 -4.43 -5.85
N ALA A 114 3.67 -5.29 -6.86
CA ALA A 114 3.73 -6.73 -6.70
C ALA A 114 5.05 -7.26 -7.26
N VAL A 115 5.71 -8.11 -6.47
CA VAL A 115 6.86 -8.90 -6.89
C VAL A 115 6.38 -10.31 -7.14
N ILE A 116 6.60 -10.77 -8.37
CA ILE A 116 6.03 -11.99 -8.93
C ILE A 116 7.17 -12.90 -9.33
N ASP A 117 7.07 -14.17 -8.98
CA ASP A 117 7.93 -15.19 -9.55
C ASP A 117 7.18 -15.94 -10.64
N LEU A 118 7.79 -16.09 -11.81
CA LEU A 118 7.24 -16.86 -12.94
C LEU A 118 7.40 -18.37 -12.69
N VAL A 119 6.86 -18.82 -11.56
CA VAL A 119 6.82 -20.20 -11.07
C VAL A 119 5.39 -20.54 -10.67
N ASP A 120 5.06 -21.82 -10.70
CA ASP A 120 3.80 -22.32 -10.17
C ASP A 120 3.71 -22.02 -8.66
N PRO A 121 2.58 -21.45 -8.17
CA PRO A 121 2.47 -21.01 -6.78
C PRO A 121 2.50 -22.15 -5.75
N VAL A 122 2.20 -23.40 -6.16
CA VAL A 122 2.15 -24.57 -5.27
C VAL A 122 3.48 -25.30 -5.27
N SER A 123 4.02 -25.65 -6.44
CA SER A 123 5.24 -26.44 -6.55
C SER A 123 6.52 -25.59 -6.49
N GLY A 124 6.43 -24.30 -6.79
CA GLY A 124 7.60 -23.42 -6.95
C GLY A 124 8.43 -23.72 -8.21
N THR A 125 7.96 -24.60 -9.11
CA THR A 125 8.66 -24.91 -10.35
C THR A 125 8.41 -23.85 -11.42
N PRO A 126 9.41 -23.46 -12.23
CA PRO A 126 9.23 -22.52 -13.34
C PRO A 126 8.06 -22.92 -14.26
N VAL A 127 7.19 -21.97 -14.61
CA VAL A 127 6.06 -22.23 -15.52
C VAL A 127 6.57 -22.43 -16.96
N PRO A 128 6.07 -23.40 -17.73
CA PRO A 128 6.64 -23.75 -19.04
C PRO A 128 6.17 -22.77 -20.15
N LEU A 129 6.66 -21.53 -20.10
CA LEU A 129 6.24 -20.44 -20.99
C LEU A 129 6.86 -20.57 -22.38
N ALA A 130 6.04 -20.41 -23.42
CA ALA A 130 6.51 -20.23 -24.78
C ALA A 130 7.25 -18.90 -24.98
N LEU A 131 8.21 -18.89 -25.91
CA LEU A 131 8.99 -17.69 -26.24
C LEU A 131 8.14 -16.64 -26.94
N GLY A 132 8.45 -15.37 -26.69
CA GLY A 132 7.82 -14.22 -27.34
C GLY A 132 6.84 -13.47 -26.45
N SER A 133 5.89 -12.77 -27.07
CA SER A 133 4.95 -11.91 -26.36
C SER A 133 4.07 -12.71 -25.40
N ALA A 134 3.98 -12.24 -24.17
CA ALA A 134 3.12 -12.77 -23.12
C ALA A 134 2.41 -11.61 -22.41
N THR A 135 1.41 -11.96 -21.61
CA THR A 135 0.56 -10.98 -20.92
C THR A 135 0.30 -11.44 -19.50
N LEU A 136 0.61 -10.58 -18.53
CA LEU A 136 0.19 -10.75 -17.14
C LEU A 136 -1.22 -10.19 -16.96
N THR A 137 -2.05 -10.97 -16.27
CA THR A 137 -3.42 -10.61 -15.87
C THR A 137 -3.48 -10.64 -14.35
N VAL A 138 -3.88 -9.53 -13.75
CA VAL A 138 -4.06 -9.39 -12.30
C VAL A 138 -5.56 -9.34 -12.00
N SER A 139 -5.99 -10.09 -10.99
CA SER A 139 -7.35 -10.08 -10.48
C SER A 139 -7.36 -9.95 -8.97
N SER A 140 -8.13 -8.98 -8.47
CA SER A 140 -8.43 -8.79 -7.06
C SER A 140 -9.74 -8.02 -6.90
N ALA A 141 -10.57 -8.39 -5.91
CA ALA A 141 -11.76 -7.62 -5.55
C ALA A 141 -11.43 -6.27 -4.90
N ASP A 142 -10.22 -6.14 -4.35
CA ASP A 142 -9.76 -4.92 -3.68
C ASP A 142 -9.14 -3.91 -4.66
N ILE A 143 -8.79 -4.35 -5.88
CA ILE A 143 -8.28 -3.47 -6.93
C ILE A 143 -9.46 -2.86 -7.68
N GLN A 144 -9.69 -1.58 -7.45
CA GLN A 144 -10.58 -0.80 -8.30
C GLN A 144 -9.79 -0.27 -9.49
N ASN A 145 -10.16 -0.69 -10.71
CA ASN A 145 -9.72 -0.02 -11.93
C ASN A 145 -10.37 1.37 -11.96
N TRP A 146 -9.82 2.33 -11.20
CA TRP A 146 -10.34 3.68 -11.19
C TRP A 146 -10.00 4.35 -12.53
N PHE A 147 -11.05 4.58 -13.31
CA PHE A 147 -11.06 5.46 -14.47
C PHE A 147 -11.68 6.79 -14.01
N ASP A 148 -10.93 7.89 -14.05
CA ASP A 148 -11.49 9.23 -13.81
C ASP A 148 -12.25 9.71 -15.07
N PRO A 149 -13.58 9.81 -15.03
CA PRO A 149 -14.36 10.25 -16.18
C PRO A 149 -14.33 11.78 -16.40
N THR A 150 -13.71 12.56 -15.52
CA THR A 150 -13.83 14.03 -15.51
C THR A 150 -12.82 14.79 -16.39
N SER A 151 -12.10 14.09 -17.28
CA SER A 151 -11.23 14.68 -18.33
C SER A 151 -9.99 15.47 -17.84
N TYR A 152 -9.79 15.61 -16.53
CA TYR A 152 -8.53 16.10 -15.94
C TYR A 152 -7.65 14.96 -15.40
N GLY A 153 -8.19 13.74 -15.34
CA GLY A 153 -7.49 12.53 -14.92
C GLY A 153 -6.42 12.12 -15.92
N TRP A 154 -5.19 12.13 -15.44
CA TRP A 154 -4.05 11.50 -16.06
C TRP A 154 -4.34 10.03 -16.41
N SER A 155 -4.34 9.68 -17.71
CA SER A 155 -4.68 8.34 -18.23
C SER A 155 -3.69 7.22 -17.86
N TRP A 156 -2.71 7.49 -16.99
CA TRP A 156 -1.65 6.57 -16.56
C TRP A 156 -1.85 6.00 -15.15
N THR A 157 -2.92 6.38 -14.46
CA THR A 157 -3.12 6.11 -13.02
C THR A 157 -3.28 4.63 -12.67
N ASN A 158 -3.85 3.82 -13.55
CA ASN A 158 -3.82 2.36 -13.46
C ASN A 158 -3.83 1.83 -14.89
N GLY A 159 -2.70 1.34 -15.42
CA GLY A 159 -2.71 0.66 -16.72
C GLY A 159 -3.73 -0.50 -16.75
N ASN A 160 -4.00 -1.08 -17.91
CA ASN A 160 -4.90 -2.25 -17.97
C ASN A 160 -4.24 -3.45 -17.26
N LEU A 161 -4.61 -3.69 -16.00
CA LEU A 161 -4.09 -4.80 -15.20
C LEU A 161 -4.49 -6.18 -15.73
N ASN A 162 -5.46 -6.25 -16.65
CA ASN A 162 -5.79 -7.47 -17.38
C ASN A 162 -4.87 -7.69 -18.61
N SER A 163 -3.97 -6.75 -18.91
CA SER A 163 -3.12 -6.81 -20.10
C SER A 163 -1.76 -6.14 -19.88
N VAL A 164 -1.01 -6.60 -18.87
CA VAL A 164 0.35 -6.12 -18.63
C VAL A 164 1.31 -6.89 -19.54
N ALA A 165 1.82 -6.22 -20.58
CA ALA A 165 2.68 -6.85 -21.58
C ALA A 165 4.07 -7.20 -21.03
N ILE A 166 4.54 -8.40 -21.34
CA ILE A 166 5.88 -8.91 -21.01
C ILE A 166 6.39 -9.80 -22.15
N GLU A 167 7.69 -9.82 -22.41
CA GLU A 167 8.30 -10.68 -23.41
C GLU A 167 9.09 -11.82 -22.73
N ILE A 168 8.80 -13.05 -23.14
CA ILE A 168 9.46 -14.24 -22.62
C ILE A 168 10.66 -14.59 -23.49
N LEU A 169 11.83 -14.54 -22.87
CA LEU A 169 13.11 -14.91 -23.47
C LEU A 169 13.40 -16.39 -23.28
N ALA A 170 14.33 -16.91 -24.11
CA ALA A 170 14.77 -18.28 -24.03
C ALA A 170 15.50 -18.61 -22.72
N GLY A 171 15.30 -19.84 -22.25
CA GLY A 171 15.94 -20.40 -21.07
C GLY A 171 15.07 -20.37 -19.82
N THR A 172 15.64 -20.87 -18.73
CA THR A 172 15.03 -20.86 -17.41
C THR A 172 15.85 -19.93 -16.52
N GLY A 173 15.18 -18.92 -16.00
CA GLY A 173 15.68 -18.00 -15.00
C GLY A 173 15.64 -18.60 -13.60
N THR A 174 15.96 -17.77 -12.62
CA THR A 174 15.84 -18.11 -11.21
C THR A 174 15.23 -16.94 -10.46
N PRO A 175 14.37 -17.21 -9.47
CA PRO A 175 13.78 -16.14 -8.69
C PRO A 175 14.89 -15.25 -8.09
N ASN A 176 14.87 -13.96 -8.43
CA ASN A 176 15.86 -13.01 -7.95
C ASN A 176 15.65 -12.85 -6.43
N PRO A 177 16.66 -13.06 -5.58
CA PRO A 177 16.48 -12.95 -4.14
C PRO A 177 16.17 -11.52 -3.68
N MET A 178 16.37 -10.51 -4.55
CA MET A 178 16.24 -9.09 -4.22
C MET A 178 17.04 -8.71 -2.96
N ASN A 179 18.17 -9.39 -2.75
CA ASN A 179 19.08 -9.12 -1.65
C ASN A 179 19.82 -7.81 -1.95
N TYR A 180 19.56 -6.77 -1.18
CA TYR A 180 20.24 -5.49 -1.29
C TYR A 180 21.76 -5.66 -1.04
N LEU A 181 22.59 -5.20 -1.98
CA LEU A 181 24.05 -5.09 -1.82
C LEU A 181 24.42 -3.76 -1.10
N GLY A 182 24.22 -3.68 0.23
CA GLY A 182 24.75 -2.66 1.17
C GLY A 182 24.45 -1.16 0.91
N PRO A 183 24.89 -0.20 1.76
CA PRO A 183 25.03 -0.20 3.22
C PRO A 183 23.77 0.30 3.98
N VAL A 184 22.62 0.47 3.30
CA VAL A 184 21.55 1.37 3.79
C VAL A 184 20.46 0.68 4.62
N SER A 185 20.35 -0.64 4.62
CA SER A 185 19.43 -1.38 5.50
C SER A 185 19.73 -2.88 5.43
N THR A 186 19.81 -3.55 6.58
CA THR A 186 19.84 -5.02 6.67
C THR A 186 18.44 -5.64 6.62
N ALA A 187 17.38 -4.81 6.46
CA ALA A 187 16.01 -5.29 6.45
C ALA A 187 15.70 -5.94 5.08
N PRO A 188 15.22 -7.20 5.06
CA PRO A 188 14.87 -7.87 3.82
C PRO A 188 13.61 -7.25 3.17
N LEU A 189 13.35 -7.53 1.89
CA LEU A 189 12.23 -6.92 1.14
C LEU A 189 10.85 -7.21 1.76
N ASP A 190 10.71 -8.38 2.39
CA ASP A 190 9.54 -8.77 3.17
C ASP A 190 9.24 -7.79 4.33
N SER A 191 10.23 -7.04 4.82
CA SER A 191 10.02 -5.98 5.81
C SER A 191 9.22 -4.78 5.28
N LEU A 192 9.07 -4.65 3.96
CA LEU A 192 8.19 -3.63 3.35
C LEU A 192 6.73 -4.09 3.28
N GLU A 193 6.45 -5.38 3.49
CA GLU A 193 5.07 -5.85 3.62
C GLU A 193 4.48 -5.36 4.95
N PRO A 194 3.15 -5.13 4.99
CA PRO A 194 2.43 -4.90 6.23
C PRO A 194 2.73 -6.02 7.25
N ASN A 195 3.01 -5.61 8.49
CA ASN A 195 3.02 -6.54 9.61
C ASN A 195 1.59 -6.98 9.97
N PRO A 196 1.42 -8.09 10.71
CA PRO A 196 0.13 -8.48 11.25
C PRO A 196 -0.56 -7.31 11.97
N GLN A 197 -1.84 -7.10 11.64
CA GLN A 197 -2.57 -5.94 12.13
C GLN A 197 -4.07 -6.17 12.31
N VAL A 198 -4.67 -5.35 13.17
CA VAL A 198 -6.13 -5.22 13.30
C VAL A 198 -6.50 -3.81 12.89
N GLU A 199 -7.34 -3.73 11.87
CA GLU A 199 -7.92 -2.48 11.42
C GLU A 199 -9.12 -2.13 12.31
N VAL A 200 -9.11 -0.92 12.86
CA VAL A 200 -10.21 -0.37 13.67
C VAL A 200 -10.93 0.68 12.82
N THR A 201 -12.23 0.48 12.61
CA THR A 201 -13.06 1.36 11.77
C THR A 201 -14.32 1.82 12.51
N ALA A 202 -14.92 2.91 12.04
CA ALA A 202 -16.17 3.45 12.57
C ALA A 202 -17.38 2.93 11.79
N THR A 203 -18.21 2.12 12.45
CA THR A 203 -19.51 1.67 11.93
C THR A 203 -20.65 2.55 12.43
N GLY A 204 -21.80 2.51 11.75
CA GLY A 204 -22.96 3.35 12.05
C GLY A 204 -23.06 4.59 11.18
N SER A 205 -23.85 5.58 11.60
CA SER A 205 -23.96 6.89 10.92
C SER A 205 -23.97 8.01 11.95
N SER A 206 -23.40 9.15 11.55
CA SER A 206 -23.48 10.38 12.34
C SER A 206 -24.17 11.46 11.51
N GLY A 207 -25.01 12.27 12.15
CA GLY A 207 -25.56 13.49 11.56
C GLY A 207 -24.62 14.71 11.72
N SER A 208 -23.59 14.59 12.55
CA SER A 208 -22.60 15.63 12.85
C SER A 208 -21.20 15.25 12.37
N ASP A 209 -20.35 16.26 12.20
CA ASP A 209 -18.90 16.09 12.01
C ASP A 209 -18.29 15.46 13.27
N ILE A 210 -17.35 14.54 13.07
CA ILE A 210 -16.72 13.76 14.14
C ILE A 210 -15.41 14.45 14.51
N GLY A 211 -15.13 14.72 15.78
CA GLY A 211 -13.84 15.27 16.21
C GLY A 211 -12.74 14.20 16.32
N GLY A 212 -13.12 12.98 16.72
CA GLY A 212 -12.19 11.88 16.88
C GLY A 212 -12.79 10.65 17.55
N GLY A 213 -11.90 9.81 18.09
CA GLY A 213 -12.26 8.63 18.87
C GLY A 213 -11.23 8.29 19.93
N LEU A 214 -11.70 7.67 21.01
CA LEU A 214 -10.92 7.18 22.14
C LEU A 214 -11.15 5.67 22.29
N PHE A 215 -10.08 4.90 22.38
CA PHE A 215 -10.13 3.45 22.47
C PHE A 215 -9.17 2.95 23.55
N VAL A 216 -9.58 1.91 24.26
CA VAL A 216 -8.78 1.22 25.26
C VAL A 216 -8.77 -0.26 24.91
N PHE A 217 -7.58 -0.79 24.67
CA PHE A 217 -7.37 -2.20 24.40
C PHE A 217 -6.65 -2.85 25.57
N SER A 218 -7.00 -4.09 25.90
CA SER A 218 -6.28 -4.92 26.86
C SER A 218 -5.71 -6.16 26.21
N PHE A 219 -4.54 -6.59 26.69
CA PHE A 219 -3.89 -7.82 26.26
C PHE A 219 -2.96 -8.38 27.34
N GLN A 220 -2.65 -9.68 27.27
CA GLN A 220 -1.67 -10.31 28.16
C GLN A 220 -0.25 -9.98 27.69
N ASN A 221 0.61 -9.58 28.62
CA ASN A 221 2.00 -9.25 28.33
C ASN A 221 2.74 -10.45 27.74
N ALA A 222 2.42 -11.67 28.20
CA ALA A 222 3.03 -12.91 27.72
C ALA A 222 2.82 -13.13 26.21
N ASP A 223 1.64 -12.77 25.69
CA ASP A 223 1.29 -12.94 24.27
C ASP A 223 2.03 -11.97 23.34
N PHE A 224 2.61 -10.89 23.91
CA PHE A 224 3.30 -9.82 23.18
C PHE A 224 4.66 -9.47 23.82
N SER A 225 5.30 -10.43 24.49
CA SER A 225 6.35 -10.24 25.50
C SER A 225 7.73 -9.78 25.00
N GLU A 226 7.96 -9.73 23.69
CA GLU A 226 9.22 -9.21 23.15
C GLU A 226 9.19 -7.69 23.01
N ALA A 227 10.33 -7.02 23.16
CA ALA A 227 10.47 -5.54 23.17
C ALA A 227 10.03 -4.82 21.87
N LEU A 228 9.56 -5.57 20.88
CA LEU A 228 9.01 -5.09 19.61
C LEU A 228 7.72 -5.85 19.23
N SER A 229 7.14 -6.61 20.14
CA SER A 229 5.93 -7.40 19.86
C SER A 229 4.67 -6.74 20.38
N SER A 230 4.75 -5.74 21.26
CA SER A 230 3.57 -5.02 21.75
C SER A 230 2.81 -4.30 20.61
N PRO A 231 1.47 -4.35 20.60
CA PRO A 231 0.68 -3.63 19.61
C PRO A 231 0.92 -2.12 19.67
N ARG A 232 1.03 -1.51 18.49
CA ARG A 232 1.15 -0.06 18.29
C ARG A 232 0.02 0.44 17.40
N ALA A 233 -0.56 1.57 17.75
CA ALA A 233 -1.53 2.24 16.88
C ALA A 233 -0.84 3.10 15.82
N VAL A 234 -1.24 2.96 14.56
CA VAL A 234 -0.75 3.76 13.42
C VAL A 234 -1.91 4.19 12.53
N VAL A 235 -1.82 5.39 11.96
CA VAL A 235 -2.73 5.82 10.90
C VAL A 235 -2.39 5.08 9.61
N THR A 236 -3.38 4.53 8.92
CA THR A 236 -3.19 3.83 7.64
C THR A 236 -3.39 4.73 6.42
N VAL A 237 -3.93 5.92 6.67
CA VAL A 237 -4.20 6.96 5.68
C VAL A 237 -3.23 8.13 5.92
N PRO A 238 -2.42 8.51 4.93
CA PRO A 238 -1.53 9.65 5.04
C PRO A 238 -2.33 10.96 4.88
N ASP A 239 -2.98 11.37 5.96
CA ASP A 239 -3.67 12.66 6.07
C ASP A 239 -2.94 13.51 7.13
N PRO A 240 -2.34 14.65 6.74
CA PRO A 240 -1.53 15.46 7.65
C PRO A 240 -2.35 16.11 8.77
N ASN A 241 -3.67 16.15 8.65
CA ASN A 241 -4.56 16.74 9.65
C ASN A 241 -4.94 15.74 10.76
N ILE A 242 -4.65 14.45 10.56
CA ILE A 242 -4.95 13.41 11.54
C ILE A 242 -3.79 13.25 12.50
N GLN A 243 -4.12 13.29 13.79
CA GLN A 243 -3.19 12.99 14.87
C GLN A 243 -3.63 11.70 15.54
N ILE A 244 -2.68 10.79 15.75
CA ILE A 244 -2.88 9.60 16.55
C ILE A 244 -1.91 9.63 17.73
N LEU A 245 -2.46 9.44 18.92
CA LEU A 245 -1.70 9.29 20.16
C LEU A 245 -1.98 7.90 20.70
N SER A 246 -0.93 7.24 21.18
CA SER A 246 -1.10 5.98 21.90
C SER A 246 -0.24 5.95 23.14
N ASN A 247 -0.77 5.34 24.19
CA ASN A 247 -0.09 5.18 25.46
C ASN A 247 -0.29 3.75 25.97
N LEU A 248 0.82 3.04 26.16
CA LEU A 248 0.85 1.70 26.70
C LEU A 248 1.14 1.75 28.20
N ALA A 249 0.31 1.11 29.01
CA ALA A 249 0.47 1.04 30.46
C ALA A 249 0.36 -0.40 30.96
N ASP A 250 1.44 -0.91 31.54
CA ASP A 250 1.44 -2.18 32.28
C ASP A 250 0.59 -2.04 33.55
N GLN A 251 -0.29 -3.01 33.80
CA GLN A 251 -1.18 -3.02 34.95
C GLN A 251 -0.56 -3.74 36.17
N GLY A 252 0.60 -4.40 36.01
CA GLY A 252 1.31 -5.10 37.08
C GLY A 252 0.71 -6.46 37.46
N ASP A 253 -0.34 -6.90 36.77
CA ASP A 253 -1.00 -8.20 36.93
C ASP A 253 -0.70 -9.18 35.78
N GLY A 254 0.26 -8.82 34.91
CA GLY A 254 0.57 -9.55 33.69
C GLY A 254 -0.21 -9.08 32.46
N THR A 255 -1.08 -8.08 32.59
CA THR A 255 -1.78 -7.43 31.49
C THR A 255 -1.27 -6.02 31.21
N SER A 256 -1.47 -5.55 29.98
CA SER A 256 -1.24 -4.15 29.60
C SER A 256 -2.49 -3.55 28.98
N LYS A 257 -2.62 -2.23 29.13
CA LYS A 257 -3.62 -1.42 28.44
C LYS A 257 -3.00 -0.50 27.42
N LEU A 258 -3.48 -0.55 26.19
CA LEU A 258 -3.15 0.39 25.12
C LEU A 258 -4.30 1.38 24.95
N ASN A 259 -4.05 2.63 25.32
CA ASN A 259 -4.98 3.74 25.07
C ASN A 259 -4.63 4.34 23.72
N VAL A 260 -5.63 4.55 22.87
CA VAL A 260 -5.47 5.14 21.54
C VAL A 260 -6.44 6.30 21.39
N VAL A 261 -5.93 7.44 20.96
CA VAL A 261 -6.72 8.62 20.60
C VAL A 261 -6.42 8.96 19.16
N ILE A 262 -7.45 9.08 18.34
CA ILE A 262 -7.34 9.60 16.97
C ILE A 262 -8.19 10.86 16.86
N VAL A 263 -7.62 11.95 16.36
CA VAL A 263 -8.30 13.24 16.23
C VAL A 263 -7.95 13.92 14.92
N ASN A 264 -8.89 14.74 14.45
CA ASN A 264 -8.61 15.83 13.53
C ASN A 264 -9.24 17.08 14.14
N PRO A 265 -8.47 18.14 14.46
CA PRO A 265 -9.00 19.39 15.01
C PRO A 265 -10.07 20.07 14.13
N HIS A 266 -10.06 19.82 12.83
CA HIS A 266 -11.06 20.30 11.87
C HIS A 266 -12.20 19.29 11.63
N GLY A 267 -12.04 18.06 12.13
CA GLY A 267 -13.06 17.02 12.12
C GLY A 267 -12.99 16.05 10.95
N PHE A 268 -13.74 14.96 11.08
CA PHE A 268 -13.96 13.93 10.08
C PHE A 268 -15.38 14.03 9.55
N LYS A 269 -15.52 14.28 8.25
CA LYS A 269 -16.81 14.51 7.62
C LYS A 269 -17.42 13.22 7.12
N THR A 270 -18.74 13.14 7.23
CA THR A 270 -19.53 12.00 6.74
C THR A 270 -19.70 12.02 5.21
N GLY A 271 -19.48 13.15 4.55
CA GLY A 271 -19.52 13.33 3.09
C GLY A 271 -18.15 13.48 2.42
N ASN A 272 -18.13 13.43 1.08
CA ASN A 272 -16.92 13.59 0.23
C ASN A 272 -16.84 15.00 -0.41
N ASP A 273 -17.28 16.06 0.27
CA ASP A 273 -17.30 17.41 -0.31
C ASP A 273 -15.90 18.05 -0.33
N LYS A 274 -15.52 18.65 -1.47
CA LYS A 274 -14.18 19.22 -1.66
C LYS A 274 -13.88 20.40 -0.72
N ALA A 275 -14.90 21.16 -0.33
CA ALA A 275 -14.74 22.35 0.51
C ALA A 275 -14.19 22.01 1.90
N GLY A 276 -14.61 20.89 2.50
CA GLY A 276 -14.12 20.44 3.79
C GLY A 276 -12.65 20.02 3.78
N LEU A 277 -12.23 19.33 2.73
CA LEU A 277 -10.84 18.90 2.57
C LEU A 277 -9.89 20.09 2.47
N VAL A 278 -10.30 21.17 1.78
CA VAL A 278 -9.53 22.41 1.70
C VAL A 278 -9.42 23.11 3.06
N ALA A 279 -10.43 22.95 3.92
CA ALA A 279 -10.45 23.50 5.28
C ALA A 279 -9.71 22.62 6.31
N GLY A 280 -8.99 21.58 5.88
CA GLY A 280 -8.23 20.70 6.77
C GLY A 280 -9.05 19.56 7.39
N GLN A 281 -10.31 19.40 7.03
CA GLN A 281 -11.14 18.29 7.51
C GLN A 281 -10.74 16.99 6.80
N SER A 282 -10.88 15.87 7.50
CA SER A 282 -10.62 14.53 6.98
C SER A 282 -11.91 13.83 6.55
N LEU A 283 -11.78 12.77 5.76
CA LEU A 283 -12.91 11.91 5.42
C LEU A 283 -13.21 10.97 6.58
N ARG A 284 -14.49 10.64 6.81
CA ARG A 284 -14.90 9.74 7.90
C ARG A 284 -14.13 8.42 7.94
N ARG A 285 -13.85 7.81 6.78
CA ARG A 285 -13.07 6.55 6.73
C ARG A 285 -11.61 6.72 7.14
N SER A 286 -11.07 7.95 7.15
CA SER A 286 -9.75 8.24 7.67
C SER A 286 -9.70 8.24 9.20
N LEU A 287 -10.86 8.16 9.87
CA LEU A 287 -10.97 7.81 11.30
C LEU A 287 -10.51 6.38 11.60
N ARG A 288 -10.21 5.60 10.56
CA ARG A 288 -9.57 4.30 10.64
C ARG A 288 -8.11 4.42 11.11
N PHE A 289 -7.70 3.47 11.94
CA PHE A 289 -6.31 3.20 12.25
C PHE A 289 -6.06 1.69 12.32
N SER A 290 -4.79 1.29 12.39
CA SER A 290 -4.40 -0.10 12.60
C SER A 290 -3.65 -0.26 13.92
N LEU A 291 -3.93 -1.36 14.61
CA LEU A 291 -3.08 -1.91 15.66
C LEU A 291 -2.13 -2.91 15.02
N VAL A 292 -0.83 -2.62 15.03
CA VAL A 292 0.21 -3.40 14.35
C VAL A 292 1.14 -4.02 15.40
N TRP A 293 1.60 -5.25 15.18
CA TRP A 293 2.61 -5.90 16.03
C TRP A 293 3.67 -6.61 15.18
N SER A 294 4.76 -7.07 15.81
CA SER A 294 5.84 -7.77 15.08
C SER A 294 5.34 -9.01 14.34
N SER A 295 5.76 -9.16 13.07
CA SER A 295 5.57 -10.39 12.28
C SER A 295 6.27 -11.62 12.86
N GLY A 296 7.25 -11.43 13.75
CA GLY A 296 7.88 -12.52 14.50
C GLY A 296 6.99 -13.10 15.61
N ASN A 297 5.94 -12.38 16.02
CA ASN A 297 4.99 -12.86 17.01
C ASN A 297 4.02 -13.86 16.37
N THR A 298 4.29 -15.15 16.53
CA THR A 298 3.45 -16.25 16.04
C THR A 298 2.35 -16.65 17.03
N THR A 299 2.42 -16.17 18.28
CA THR A 299 1.40 -16.41 19.30
C THR A 299 0.06 -15.82 18.89
N VAL A 300 0.08 -14.64 18.26
CA VAL A 300 -1.12 -13.91 17.82
C VAL A 300 -1.36 -14.15 16.33
N ASN A 301 -2.33 -14.99 16.01
CA ASN A 301 -2.66 -15.45 14.66
C ASN A 301 -4.13 -15.20 14.30
N ASP A 302 -4.57 -15.66 13.13
CA ASP A 302 -5.90 -15.36 12.58
C ASP A 302 -7.03 -16.00 13.39
N ALA A 303 -6.73 -17.10 14.09
CA ALA A 303 -7.71 -17.86 14.86
C ALA A 303 -7.92 -17.30 16.27
N ASN A 304 -6.95 -16.59 16.84
CA ASN A 304 -6.97 -16.24 18.27
C ASN A 304 -6.84 -14.74 18.58
N TRP A 305 -6.52 -13.87 17.61
CA TRP A 305 -6.27 -12.45 17.89
C TRP A 305 -7.42 -11.77 18.66
N GLN A 306 -8.68 -12.14 18.38
CA GLN A 306 -9.85 -11.55 19.05
C GLN A 306 -9.92 -11.86 20.54
N SER A 307 -9.33 -12.98 20.98
CA SER A 307 -9.25 -13.33 22.40
C SER A 307 -8.01 -12.75 23.10
N LEU A 308 -6.98 -12.38 22.33
CA LEU A 308 -5.70 -11.92 22.87
C LEU A 308 -5.57 -10.39 22.88
N LEU A 309 -6.32 -9.70 22.02
CA LEU A 309 -6.39 -8.25 21.93
C LEU A 309 -7.85 -7.80 22.05
N LEU A 310 -8.24 -7.45 23.27
CA LEU A 310 -9.62 -7.10 23.61
C LEU A 310 -9.82 -5.59 23.53
N LEU A 311 -10.94 -5.16 22.96
CA LEU A 311 -11.39 -3.77 23.06
C LEU A 311 -12.22 -3.62 24.33
N ASP A 312 -11.63 -3.06 25.39
CA ASP A 312 -12.30 -2.83 26.67
C ASP A 312 -13.39 -1.75 26.54
N SER A 313 -13.05 -0.67 25.83
CA SER A 313 -13.96 0.46 25.58
C SER A 313 -13.55 1.20 24.33
N GLY A 314 -14.52 1.68 23.56
CA GLY A 314 -14.27 2.58 22.44
C GLY A 314 -15.45 3.51 22.19
N SER A 315 -15.19 4.80 22.05
CA SER A 315 -16.19 5.81 21.74
C SER A 315 -15.69 6.79 20.69
N TYR A 316 -16.63 7.44 20.03
CA TYR A 316 -16.39 8.54 19.11
C TYR A 316 -17.00 9.80 19.68
N PHE A 317 -16.38 10.94 19.41
CA PHE A 317 -16.85 12.24 19.89
C PHE A 317 -16.90 13.26 18.75
N ASP A 318 -17.78 14.26 18.88
CA ASP A 318 -17.92 15.38 17.95
C ASP A 318 -16.83 16.44 18.17
N LEU A 319 -16.88 17.55 17.43
CA LEU A 319 -15.91 18.63 17.55
C LEU A 319 -15.97 19.38 18.89
N ASP A 320 -17.09 19.29 19.60
CA ASP A 320 -17.29 19.88 20.93
C ASP A 320 -16.89 18.91 22.05
N GLY A 321 -16.51 17.67 21.70
CA GLY A 321 -16.12 16.62 22.64
C GLY A 321 -17.30 15.82 23.22
N ASN A 322 -18.50 15.96 22.68
CA ASN A 322 -19.64 15.14 23.11
C ASN A 322 -19.58 13.76 22.45
N ASP A 323 -19.93 12.72 23.20
CA ASP A 323 -20.03 11.36 22.66
C ASP A 323 -21.05 11.28 21.50
N ILE A 324 -20.75 10.44 20.51
CA ILE A 324 -21.62 10.11 19.38
C ILE A 324 -22.04 8.63 19.49
N PRO A 325 -23.12 8.30 20.23
CA PRO A 325 -23.51 6.91 20.50
C PRO A 325 -23.93 6.11 19.26
N ALA A 326 -24.24 6.80 18.16
CA ALA A 326 -24.62 6.18 16.89
C ALA A 326 -23.43 5.58 16.13
N LEU A 327 -22.19 5.86 16.57
CA LEU A 327 -20.98 5.29 16.01
C LEU A 327 -20.41 4.23 16.95
N ALA A 328 -20.01 3.10 16.38
CA ALA A 328 -19.39 2.00 17.11
C ALA A 328 -18.10 1.54 16.44
N PRO A 329 -17.05 1.19 17.21
CA PRO A 329 -15.83 0.61 16.67
C PRO A 329 -16.10 -0.79 16.11
N SER A 330 -15.50 -1.08 14.97
CA SER A 330 -15.42 -2.44 14.41
C SER A 330 -13.96 -2.79 14.18
N MET A 331 -13.57 -3.97 14.66
CA MET A 331 -12.23 -4.50 14.52
C MET A 331 -12.24 -5.61 13.46
N THR A 332 -11.40 -5.46 12.44
CA THR A 332 -11.22 -6.47 11.40
C THR A 332 -9.74 -6.78 11.24
N LYS A 333 -9.39 -8.06 11.30
CA LYS A 333 -8.00 -8.45 11.04
C LYS A 333 -7.63 -8.19 9.58
N THR A 334 -6.50 -7.54 9.40
CA THR A 334 -5.85 -7.27 8.11
C THR A 334 -4.46 -7.89 8.15
N ARG A 335 -4.01 -8.43 7.02
CA ARG A 335 -2.66 -8.96 6.87
C ARG A 335 -1.90 -8.11 5.88
#